data_AF-A0A1C4SRF0-F1
#
_entry.id   AF-A0A1C4SRF0-F1
#
_cell.length_a   1.000
_cell.length_b   1.000
_cell.length_c   1.000
_cell.angle_alpha   90.00
_cell.angle_beta   90.00
_cell.angle_gamma   90.00
#
_symmetry.space_group_name_H-M   'P 1'
#
loop_
_entity.id
_entity.type
_entity.pdbx_description
1 polymer ?
#
loop_
_entity_poly.entity_id
_entity_poly.type
_entity_poly.pdbx_seq_one_letter_code
_entity_poly.pdbx_strand_id
1 'polypeptide(L)'
;MNKPNENTSTEARISARLLALTEEALTHDPPDLPAYIRRHLTEHARAARTLDRRILNPRLLPHLDAARLRTLTGWDPVDATPGLWDAFRRATHQWDFDRPASNATQLELQAASLGIPLTEPTTPTGWHIHWTTPGLLGAEILGTHTSPVRAVTTAVLDGRPVAVTGGGDGTVRIWDLASGQPVGEPLTGHNGSARAVATVVLNGRMVVVTGGGVVDGTVRVWDLASG
;
A
#
# COMPACT_ATOMS: atom_id res chain seq x y z
N MET A 1 -6.58 36.15 -36.38
CA MET A 1 -7.07 34.85 -35.89
C MET A 1 -6.34 33.76 -36.67
N ASN A 2 -5.28 33.18 -36.10
CA ASN A 2 -4.45 32.19 -36.80
C ASN A 2 -5.19 30.85 -36.84
N LYS A 3 -5.38 30.28 -38.05
CA LYS A 3 -5.92 28.93 -38.20
C LYS A 3 -4.98 27.95 -37.46
N PRO A 4 -5.51 26.99 -36.66
CA PRO A 4 -4.67 25.94 -36.11
C PRO A 4 -3.98 25.20 -37.26
N ASN A 5 -2.72 24.83 -37.07
CA ASN A 5 -1.97 24.09 -38.09
C ASN A 5 -2.72 22.76 -38.40
N GLU A 6 -2.69 22.31 -39.66
CA GLU A 6 -3.45 21.13 -40.12
C GLU A 6 -3.10 19.85 -39.33
N ASN A 7 -1.87 19.77 -38.83
CA ASN A 7 -1.40 18.66 -38.01
C ASN A 7 -2.12 18.63 -36.64
N THR A 8 -2.19 19.74 -35.93
CA THR A 8 -2.90 19.91 -34.66
C THR A 8 -4.40 19.63 -34.82
N SER A 9 -4.99 20.02 -35.95
CA SER A 9 -6.40 19.70 -36.23
C SER A 9 -6.63 18.19 -36.44
N THR A 10 -5.69 17.51 -37.11
CA THR A 10 -5.74 16.06 -37.29
C THR A 10 -5.55 15.32 -35.96
N GLU A 11 -4.56 15.74 -35.18
CA GLU A 11 -4.27 15.21 -33.83
C GLU A 11 -5.47 15.37 -32.89
N ALA A 12 -6.17 16.52 -32.95
CA ALA A 12 -7.37 16.74 -32.15
C ALA A 12 -8.50 15.78 -32.50
N ARG A 13 -8.70 15.48 -33.81
CA ARG A 13 -9.69 14.50 -34.25
C ARG A 13 -9.35 13.08 -33.80
N ILE A 14 -8.07 12.70 -33.87
CA ILE A 14 -7.61 11.38 -33.41
C ILE A 14 -7.79 11.28 -31.90
N SER A 15 -7.28 12.26 -31.13
CA SER A 15 -7.41 12.30 -29.66
C SER A 15 -8.87 12.21 -29.22
N ALA A 16 -9.78 12.98 -29.82
CA ALA A 16 -11.20 12.93 -29.51
C ALA A 16 -11.83 11.55 -29.80
N ARG A 17 -11.45 10.91 -30.92
CA ARG A 17 -11.96 9.58 -31.25
C ARG A 17 -11.43 8.51 -30.28
N LEU A 18 -10.15 8.57 -29.93
CA LEU A 18 -9.54 7.64 -28.97
C LEU A 18 -10.14 7.81 -27.57
N LEU A 19 -10.41 9.06 -27.13
CA LEU A 19 -11.06 9.33 -25.85
C LEU A 19 -12.49 8.76 -25.81
N ALA A 20 -13.28 8.93 -26.88
CA ALA A 20 -14.63 8.35 -26.94
C ALA A 20 -14.62 6.81 -26.85
N LEU A 21 -13.66 6.16 -27.52
CA LEU A 21 -13.48 4.70 -27.42
C LEU A 21 -13.01 4.26 -26.02
N THR A 22 -12.19 5.07 -25.35
CA THR A 22 -11.80 4.84 -23.95
C THR A 22 -13.01 4.89 -23.02
N GLU A 23 -13.87 5.90 -23.15
CA GLU A 23 -15.05 6.07 -22.30
C GLU A 23 -16.00 4.87 -22.42
N GLU A 24 -16.19 4.34 -23.64
CA GLU A 24 -16.94 3.11 -23.92
C GLU A 24 -16.23 1.86 -23.37
N ALA A 25 -14.93 1.71 -23.59
CA ALA A 25 -14.17 0.55 -23.10
C ALA A 25 -14.18 0.46 -21.56
N LEU A 26 -14.12 1.60 -20.88
CA LEU A 26 -14.14 1.67 -19.41
C LEU A 26 -15.48 1.27 -18.78
N THR A 27 -16.57 1.13 -19.55
CA THR A 27 -17.85 0.61 -19.02
C THR A 27 -17.88 -0.92 -18.92
N HIS A 28 -16.93 -1.62 -19.55
CA HIS A 28 -16.83 -3.08 -19.50
C HIS A 28 -16.12 -3.54 -18.22
N ASP A 29 -16.44 -4.76 -17.77
CA ASP A 29 -15.79 -5.41 -16.63
C ASP A 29 -15.27 -6.81 -17.01
N PRO A 30 -13.93 -7.01 -17.09
CA PRO A 30 -12.89 -5.99 -16.93
C PRO A 30 -12.87 -4.98 -18.10
N PRO A 31 -12.30 -3.77 -17.91
CA PRO A 31 -12.14 -2.81 -19.00
C PRO A 31 -11.27 -3.37 -20.13
N ASP A 32 -11.79 -3.37 -21.36
CA ASP A 32 -11.08 -3.83 -22.56
C ASP A 32 -10.59 -2.64 -23.39
N LEU A 33 -9.46 -2.06 -22.98
CA LEU A 33 -8.82 -0.97 -23.74
C LEU A 33 -7.80 -1.53 -24.75
N PRO A 34 -7.98 -1.26 -26.06
CA PRO A 34 -7.00 -1.59 -27.08
C PRO A 34 -5.60 -1.04 -26.77
N ALA A 35 -4.57 -1.86 -27.00
CA ALA A 35 -3.17 -1.49 -26.76
C ALA A 35 -2.74 -0.19 -27.47
N TYR A 36 -3.33 0.11 -28.64
CA TYR A 36 -3.07 1.35 -29.36
C TYR A 36 -3.53 2.59 -28.57
N ILE A 37 -4.75 2.59 -28.02
CA ILE A 37 -5.27 3.69 -27.20
C ILE A 37 -4.37 3.90 -25.99
N ARG A 38 -4.04 2.80 -25.30
CA ARG A 38 -3.22 2.78 -24.09
C ARG A 38 -1.80 3.31 -24.30
N ARG A 39 -1.25 3.16 -25.50
CA ARG A 39 0.06 3.70 -25.88
C ARG A 39 -0.01 5.15 -26.39
N HIS A 40 -1.01 5.49 -27.21
CA HIS A 40 -0.92 6.68 -28.05
C HIS A 40 -1.89 7.81 -27.70
N LEU A 41 -2.94 7.56 -26.91
CA LEU A 41 -3.92 8.59 -26.55
C LEU A 41 -3.26 9.85 -25.97
N THR A 42 -2.32 9.67 -25.05
CA THR A 42 -1.59 10.76 -24.40
C THR A 42 -0.77 11.59 -25.38
N GLU A 43 -0.14 10.95 -26.36
CA GLU A 43 0.69 11.63 -27.36
C GLU A 43 -0.15 12.45 -28.32
N HIS A 44 -1.24 11.87 -28.82
CA HIS A 44 -2.20 12.56 -29.68
C HIS A 44 -2.83 13.75 -28.94
N ALA A 45 -3.23 13.55 -27.68
CA ALA A 45 -3.77 14.62 -26.86
C ALA A 45 -2.75 15.74 -26.59
N ARG A 46 -1.47 15.40 -26.36
CA ARG A 46 -0.41 16.40 -26.20
C ARG A 46 -0.19 17.19 -27.48
N ALA A 47 -0.09 16.51 -28.63
CA ALA A 47 0.10 17.14 -29.94
C ALA A 47 -1.08 18.04 -30.33
N ALA A 48 -2.29 17.65 -29.92
CA ALA A 48 -3.52 18.41 -30.07
C ALA A 48 -3.68 19.56 -29.06
N ARG A 49 -2.87 19.62 -28.00
CA ARG A 49 -3.04 20.50 -26.83
C ARG A 49 -4.38 20.29 -26.11
N THR A 50 -4.82 19.03 -26.00
CA THR A 50 -6.06 18.59 -25.34
C THR A 50 -5.79 17.58 -24.22
N LEU A 51 -4.55 17.50 -23.73
CA LEU A 51 -4.19 16.66 -22.59
C LEU A 51 -4.69 17.30 -21.28
N ASP A 52 -5.77 16.74 -20.72
CA ASP A 52 -6.47 17.26 -19.55
C ASP A 52 -6.89 16.13 -18.58
N ARG A 53 -7.60 16.47 -17.49
CA ARG A 53 -8.14 15.52 -16.49
C ARG A 53 -9.02 14.40 -17.05
N ARG A 54 -9.62 14.53 -18.23
CA ARG A 54 -10.38 13.43 -18.84
C ARG A 54 -9.47 12.30 -19.29
N ILE A 55 -8.19 12.58 -19.53
CA ILE A 55 -7.17 11.60 -19.89
C ILE A 55 -6.31 11.25 -18.67
N LEU A 56 -5.93 12.26 -17.88
CA LEU A 56 -5.08 12.09 -16.69
C LEU A 56 -5.93 12.07 -15.42
N ASN A 57 -6.72 11.00 -15.25
CA ASN A 57 -7.53 10.71 -14.06
C ASN A 57 -7.19 9.35 -13.44
N PRO A 58 -7.61 9.09 -12.19
CA PRO A 58 -7.29 7.86 -11.48
C PRO A 58 -7.82 6.59 -12.17
N ARG A 59 -8.88 6.67 -12.98
CA ARG A 59 -9.51 5.52 -13.65
C ARG A 59 -8.77 5.11 -14.92
N LEU A 60 -8.32 6.07 -15.74
CA LEU A 60 -7.64 5.77 -17.00
C LEU A 60 -6.13 5.60 -16.83
N LEU A 61 -5.52 6.37 -15.92
CA LEU A 61 -4.08 6.40 -15.74
C LEU A 61 -3.44 5.00 -15.59
N PRO A 62 -4.01 4.06 -14.79
CA PRO A 62 -3.51 2.67 -14.67
C PRO A 62 -3.36 1.90 -15.98
N HIS A 63 -4.11 2.27 -17.02
CA HIS A 63 -4.10 1.60 -18.32
C HIS A 63 -3.06 2.17 -19.29
N LEU A 64 -2.56 3.38 -19.04
CA LEU A 64 -1.69 4.13 -19.95
C LEU A 64 -0.22 3.69 -19.85
N ASP A 65 0.50 3.87 -20.95
CA ASP A 65 1.93 3.58 -21.05
C ASP A 65 2.77 4.55 -20.20
N ALA A 66 3.28 4.07 -19.07
CA ALA A 66 4.11 4.85 -18.16
C ALA A 66 5.45 5.31 -18.79
N ALA A 67 6.00 4.58 -19.77
CA ALA A 67 7.22 5.03 -20.44
C ALA A 67 6.96 6.29 -21.26
N ARG A 68 5.82 6.35 -21.97
CA ARG A 68 5.42 7.53 -22.75
C ARG A 68 5.01 8.68 -21.85
N LEU A 69 4.23 8.41 -20.81
CA LEU A 69 3.84 9.40 -19.79
C LEU A 69 5.05 10.07 -19.13
N ARG A 70 6.15 9.35 -18.89
CA ARG A 70 7.40 9.92 -18.35
C ARG A 70 8.12 10.88 -19.29
N THR A 71 7.84 10.82 -20.60
CA THR A 71 8.39 11.78 -21.57
C THR A 71 7.60 13.09 -21.66
N LEU A 72 6.49 13.20 -20.92
CA LEU A 72 5.75 14.43 -20.76
C LEU A 72 6.55 15.42 -19.90
N THR A 73 7.18 16.38 -20.58
CA THR A 73 7.89 17.52 -19.97
C THR A 73 7.15 18.81 -20.29
N GLY A 74 7.22 19.79 -19.39
CA GLY A 74 6.64 21.13 -19.58
C GLY A 74 5.10 21.18 -19.62
N TRP A 75 4.44 20.11 -19.19
CA TRP A 75 3.00 20.11 -18.94
C TRP A 75 2.74 20.48 -17.47
N ASP A 76 1.78 21.38 -17.26
CA ASP A 76 1.41 21.86 -15.93
C ASP A 76 0.32 20.95 -15.32
N PRO A 77 0.56 20.33 -14.15
CA PRO A 77 -0.43 19.48 -13.48
C PRO A 77 -1.73 20.18 -13.06
N VAL A 78 -1.86 21.49 -13.23
CA VAL A 78 -3.08 22.26 -12.91
C VAL A 78 -4.33 21.70 -13.62
N ASP A 79 -4.15 21.04 -14.78
CA ASP A 79 -5.25 20.42 -15.52
C ASP A 79 -5.57 18.98 -15.10
N ALA A 80 -4.87 18.41 -14.10
CA ALA A 80 -5.17 17.10 -13.53
C ALA A 80 -5.64 17.18 -12.08
N THR A 81 -6.09 16.04 -11.55
CA THR A 81 -6.38 15.90 -10.12
C THR A 81 -5.13 16.27 -9.31
N PRO A 82 -5.20 17.26 -8.41
CA PRO A 82 -4.05 17.69 -7.62
C PRO A 82 -3.36 16.53 -6.90
N GLY A 83 -2.02 16.47 -6.96
CA GLY A 83 -1.22 15.42 -6.35
C GLY A 83 -1.22 14.06 -7.07
N LEU A 84 -2.20 13.77 -7.94
CA LEU A 84 -2.28 12.49 -8.66
C LEU A 84 -0.99 12.17 -9.43
N TRP A 85 -0.38 13.19 -10.03
CA TRP A 85 0.85 13.02 -10.78
C TRP A 85 2.05 12.66 -9.90
N ASP A 86 2.09 13.15 -8.66
CA ASP A 86 3.15 12.79 -7.70
C ASP A 86 2.97 11.36 -7.18
N ALA A 87 1.72 10.94 -6.93
CA ALA A 87 1.40 9.55 -6.62
C ALA A 87 1.81 8.61 -7.78
N PHE A 88 1.45 8.99 -9.02
CA PHE A 88 1.86 8.25 -10.22
C PHE A 88 3.38 8.13 -10.32
N ARG A 89 4.13 9.24 -10.24
CA ARG A 89 5.60 9.24 -10.31
C ARG A 89 6.23 8.23 -9.34
N ARG A 90 5.73 8.16 -8.10
CA ARG A 90 6.20 7.21 -7.08
C ARG A 90 5.81 5.76 -7.39
N ALA A 91 4.63 5.54 -7.98
CA ALA A 91 4.16 4.22 -8.37
C ALA A 91 4.83 3.68 -9.65
N THR A 92 5.34 4.56 -10.52
CA THR A 92 5.77 4.17 -11.89
C THR A 92 6.85 3.10 -11.97
N HIS A 93 7.68 2.93 -10.94
CA HIS A 93 8.73 1.91 -10.95
C HIS A 93 8.21 0.47 -10.95
N GLN A 94 6.96 0.27 -10.50
CA GLN A 94 6.30 -1.03 -10.48
C GLN A 94 5.24 -1.15 -11.58
N TRP A 95 5.21 -0.19 -12.51
CA TRP A 95 4.20 -0.14 -13.55
C TRP A 95 4.42 -1.24 -14.57
N ASP A 96 3.37 -2.01 -14.83
CA ASP A 96 3.37 -3.08 -15.81
C ASP A 96 2.29 -2.78 -16.84
N PHE A 97 2.70 -2.63 -18.10
CA PHE A 97 1.75 -2.36 -19.18
C PHE A 97 0.66 -3.44 -19.19
N ASP A 98 0.97 -4.71 -19.03
CA ASP A 98 -0.06 -5.75 -19.17
C ASP A 98 -0.90 -5.97 -17.89
N ARG A 99 -0.68 -5.19 -16.82
CA ARG A 99 -1.38 -5.33 -15.53
C ARG A 99 -1.99 -4.02 -15.00
N PRO A 100 -3.01 -3.46 -15.69
CA PRO A 100 -3.65 -2.22 -15.24
C PRO A 100 -4.26 -2.30 -13.84
N ALA A 101 -4.80 -3.46 -13.44
CA ALA A 101 -5.32 -3.65 -12.09
C ALA A 101 -4.23 -3.54 -11.01
N SER A 102 -3.04 -4.08 -11.26
CA SER A 102 -1.89 -3.92 -10.35
C SER A 102 -1.41 -2.48 -10.29
N ASN A 103 -1.36 -1.79 -11.44
CA ASN A 103 -1.00 -0.37 -11.50
C ASN A 103 -1.98 0.50 -10.70
N ALA A 104 -3.27 0.18 -10.75
CA ALA A 104 -4.32 0.85 -10.02
C ALA A 104 -4.14 0.70 -8.50
N THR A 105 -3.88 -0.52 -8.00
CA THR A 105 -3.55 -0.75 -6.58
C THR A 105 -2.32 0.04 -6.14
N GLN A 106 -1.27 0.09 -6.96
CA GLN A 106 -0.07 0.87 -6.64
C GLN A 106 -0.35 2.38 -6.62
N LEU A 107 -1.18 2.88 -7.53
CA LEU A 107 -1.61 4.28 -7.57
C LEU A 107 -2.42 4.65 -6.31
N GLU A 108 -3.37 3.80 -5.91
CA GLU A 108 -4.16 3.99 -4.68
C GLU A 108 -3.27 3.99 -3.43
N LEU A 109 -2.33 3.03 -3.33
CA LEU A 109 -1.40 2.95 -2.22
C LEU A 109 -0.57 4.24 -2.09
N GLN A 110 0.00 4.71 -3.20
CA GLN A 110 0.82 5.93 -3.20
C GLN A 110 -0.03 7.18 -2.92
N ALA A 111 -1.24 7.28 -3.47
CA ALA A 111 -2.13 8.40 -3.19
C ALA A 111 -2.53 8.44 -1.71
N ALA A 112 -2.94 7.31 -1.14
CA ALA A 112 -3.26 7.20 0.28
C ALA A 112 -2.06 7.55 1.18
N SER A 113 -0.84 7.15 0.78
CA SER A 113 0.41 7.45 1.50
C SER A 113 0.73 8.95 1.55
N LEU A 114 0.24 9.70 0.57
CA LEU A 114 0.41 11.15 0.45
C LEU A 114 -0.80 11.93 0.98
N GLY A 115 -1.83 11.26 1.49
CA GLY A 115 -3.09 11.88 1.89
C GLY A 115 -3.87 12.50 0.72
N ILE A 116 -3.66 11.99 -0.51
CA ILE A 116 -4.35 12.46 -1.71
C ILE A 116 -5.65 11.66 -1.87
N PRO A 117 -6.83 12.30 -1.77
CA PRO A 117 -8.10 11.62 -1.96
C PRO A 117 -8.32 11.32 -3.45
N LEU A 118 -8.39 10.04 -3.81
CA LEU A 118 -8.87 9.62 -5.13
C LEU A 118 -10.40 9.53 -5.07
N THR A 119 -11.09 10.49 -5.69
CA THR A 119 -12.56 10.59 -5.69
C THR A 119 -13.25 9.69 -6.70
N GLU A 120 -12.47 9.05 -7.58
CA GLU A 120 -12.93 8.11 -8.60
C GLU A 120 -12.27 6.75 -8.39
N PRO A 121 -13.00 5.63 -8.54
CA PRO A 121 -12.43 4.30 -8.38
C PRO A 121 -11.39 4.04 -9.48
N THR A 122 -10.19 3.60 -9.07
CA THR A 122 -9.10 3.24 -9.99
C THR A 122 -9.32 1.86 -10.65
N THR A 123 -10.21 1.04 -10.08
CA THR A 123 -10.69 -0.23 -10.64
C THR A 123 -12.21 -0.37 -10.45
N PRO A 124 -12.95 -1.00 -11.39
CA PRO A 124 -14.38 -1.27 -11.22
C PRO A 124 -14.69 -2.30 -10.12
N THR A 125 -13.76 -3.23 -9.88
CA THR A 125 -13.88 -4.28 -8.88
C THR A 125 -12.52 -4.54 -8.24
N GLY A 126 -12.35 -4.12 -6.99
CA GLY A 126 -11.12 -4.35 -6.26
C GLY A 126 -11.19 -3.76 -4.86
N TRP A 127 -10.51 -4.39 -3.92
CA TRP A 127 -10.28 -3.80 -2.60
C TRP A 127 -9.63 -2.41 -2.77
N HIS A 128 -10.25 -1.39 -2.18
CA HIS A 128 -9.73 -0.03 -2.23
C HIS A 128 -8.88 0.30 -1.00
N ILE A 129 -7.75 0.95 -1.23
CA ILE A 129 -6.91 1.44 -0.14
C ILE A 129 -7.45 2.80 0.32
N HIS A 130 -8.18 2.82 1.44
CA HIS A 130 -8.75 4.04 2.02
C HIS A 130 -7.73 4.90 2.77
N TRP A 131 -6.75 4.26 3.40
CA TRP A 131 -5.70 4.92 4.16
C TRP A 131 -4.48 4.01 4.24
N THR A 132 -3.32 4.62 4.41
CA THR A 132 -2.08 3.94 4.81
C THR A 132 -1.27 4.91 5.64
N THR A 133 -0.49 4.39 6.59
CA THR A 133 0.49 5.15 7.35
C THR A 133 1.88 4.70 6.90
N PRO A 134 2.46 5.35 5.87
CA PRO A 134 3.78 4.98 5.36
C PRO A 134 4.86 5.41 6.36
N GLY A 135 5.30 4.47 7.17
CA GLY A 135 6.38 4.65 8.13
C GLY A 135 6.25 3.68 9.28
N LEU A 136 7.37 3.19 9.82
CA LEU A 136 7.36 2.66 11.19
C LEU A 136 6.75 3.76 12.06
N LEU A 137 5.68 3.45 12.78
CA LEU A 137 5.08 4.34 13.78
C LEU A 137 6.09 4.52 14.92
N GLY A 138 7.10 5.37 14.71
CA GLY A 138 7.98 5.94 15.74
C GLY A 138 8.83 4.99 16.59
N ALA A 139 8.71 3.68 16.47
CA ALA A 139 9.39 2.74 17.35
C ALA A 139 9.87 1.52 16.57
N GLU A 140 11.14 1.54 16.15
CA GLU A 140 11.91 0.31 16.27
C GLU A 140 11.87 -0.05 17.76
N ILE A 141 11.30 -1.20 18.11
CA ILE A 141 11.29 -1.67 19.49
C ILE A 141 12.74 -1.98 19.84
N LEU A 142 13.42 -1.04 20.53
CA LEU A 142 14.87 -1.02 20.72
C LEU A 142 15.40 -2.12 21.66
N GLY A 143 14.53 -2.90 22.28
CA GLY A 143 14.96 -4.06 23.03
C GLY A 143 15.10 -5.27 22.10
N THR A 144 16.30 -5.85 22.07
CA THR A 144 16.58 -7.00 21.23
C THR A 144 16.40 -8.29 22.02
N HIS A 145 15.81 -9.30 21.37
CA HIS A 145 16.15 -10.67 21.70
C HIS A 145 17.60 -10.93 21.28
N THR A 146 18.33 -11.75 22.03
CA THR A 146 19.73 -12.09 21.70
C THR A 146 19.84 -13.19 20.63
N SER A 147 18.71 -13.62 20.08
CA SER A 147 18.53 -14.67 19.09
C SER A 147 17.25 -14.40 18.28
N PRO A 148 17.03 -14.99 17.09
CA PRO A 148 15.87 -14.64 16.25
C PRO A 148 14.53 -14.70 16.99
N VAL A 149 13.68 -13.71 16.76
CA VAL A 149 12.28 -13.76 17.18
C VAL A 149 11.59 -14.85 16.38
N ARG A 150 10.97 -15.80 17.08
CA ARG A 150 10.33 -16.99 16.49
C ARG A 150 8.82 -16.89 16.43
N ALA A 151 8.23 -16.09 17.31
CA ALA A 151 6.78 -15.89 17.39
C ALA A 151 6.45 -14.48 17.90
N VAL A 152 5.32 -13.94 17.46
CA VAL A 152 4.77 -12.67 17.93
C VAL A 152 3.24 -12.75 17.97
N THR A 153 2.64 -12.11 18.96
CA THR A 153 1.20 -11.84 19.04
C THR A 153 0.97 -10.43 19.61
N THR A 154 -0.24 -9.91 19.51
CA THR A 154 -0.65 -8.63 20.10
C THR A 154 -1.75 -8.83 21.14
N ALA A 155 -1.88 -7.88 22.04
CA ALA A 155 -2.89 -7.90 23.09
C ALA A 155 -3.15 -6.49 23.66
N VAL A 156 -4.16 -6.36 24.52
CA VAL A 156 -4.42 -5.16 25.32
C VAL A 156 -4.28 -5.50 26.81
N LEU A 157 -3.17 -5.08 27.42
CA LEU A 157 -2.88 -5.28 28.85
C LEU A 157 -3.28 -4.02 29.62
N ASP A 158 -4.30 -4.10 30.47
CA ASP A 158 -4.80 -2.96 31.27
C ASP A 158 -5.07 -1.68 30.43
N GLY A 159 -5.65 -1.87 29.24
CA GLY A 159 -5.94 -0.77 28.30
C GLY A 159 -4.74 -0.32 27.45
N ARG A 160 -3.55 -0.89 27.65
CA ARG A 160 -2.33 -0.60 26.89
C ARG A 160 -2.15 -1.61 25.76
N PRO A 161 -2.06 -1.19 24.48
CA PRO A 161 -1.69 -2.07 23.38
C PRO A 161 -0.26 -2.60 23.56
N VAL A 162 -0.11 -3.92 23.57
CA VAL A 162 1.19 -4.58 23.74
C VAL A 162 1.45 -5.61 22.64
N ALA A 163 2.72 -5.86 22.36
CA ALA A 163 3.19 -7.04 21.62
C ALA A 163 3.88 -8.01 22.57
N VAL A 164 3.70 -9.31 22.34
CA VAL A 164 4.39 -10.38 23.07
C VAL A 164 5.21 -11.19 22.08
N THR A 165 6.51 -11.32 22.33
CA THR A 165 7.46 -11.99 21.43
C THR A 165 8.14 -13.17 22.09
N GLY A 166 8.24 -14.28 21.37
CA GLY A 166 9.00 -15.47 21.76
C GLY A 166 10.35 -15.51 21.06
N GLY A 167 11.43 -15.56 21.83
CA GLY A 167 12.80 -15.53 21.32
C GLY A 167 13.43 -16.91 21.15
N GLY A 168 14.37 -17.00 20.21
CA GLY A 168 15.32 -18.11 20.13
C GLY A 168 16.26 -18.21 21.34
N ASP A 169 16.31 -17.17 22.17
CA ASP A 169 17.09 -17.05 23.40
C ASP A 169 16.38 -17.68 24.61
N GLY A 170 15.19 -18.25 24.41
CA GLY A 170 14.37 -18.87 25.46
C GLY A 170 13.63 -17.89 26.35
N THR A 171 13.63 -16.61 25.98
CA THR A 171 12.86 -15.58 26.67
C THR A 171 11.56 -15.29 25.94
N VAL A 172 10.55 -14.90 26.71
CA VAL A 172 9.32 -14.27 26.19
C VAL A 172 9.31 -12.84 26.70
N ARG A 173 9.10 -11.87 25.81
CA ARG A 173 9.16 -10.44 26.15
C ARG A 173 7.86 -9.76 25.79
N ILE A 174 7.54 -8.70 26.52
CA ILE A 174 6.34 -7.89 26.33
C ILE A 174 6.80 -6.48 26.01
N TRP A 175 6.16 -5.86 25.03
CA TRP A 175 6.51 -4.54 24.52
C TRP A 175 5.28 -3.66 24.51
N ASP A 176 5.43 -2.43 24.97
CA ASP A 176 4.44 -1.40 24.75
C ASP A 176 4.53 -0.89 23.31
N LEU A 177 3.44 -1.03 22.57
CA LEU A 177 3.39 -0.58 21.19
C LEU A 177 3.34 0.94 21.04
N ALA A 178 2.94 1.68 22.08
CA ALA A 178 2.91 3.14 22.06
C ALA A 178 4.29 3.77 22.30
N SER A 179 5.08 3.19 23.20
CA SER A 179 6.41 3.72 23.56
C SER A 179 7.59 2.94 22.97
N GLY A 180 7.37 1.73 22.46
CA GLY A 180 8.42 0.83 21.97
C GLY A 180 9.30 0.23 23.07
N GLN A 181 8.92 0.38 24.34
CA GLN A 181 9.72 -0.05 25.50
C GLN A 181 9.25 -1.42 26.02
N PRO A 182 10.15 -2.23 26.62
CA PRO A 182 9.77 -3.46 27.28
C PRO A 182 8.85 -3.19 28.49
N VAL A 183 7.90 -4.09 28.71
CA VAL A 183 7.02 -4.09 29.87
C VAL A 183 7.48 -5.21 30.80
N GLY A 184 8.14 -4.82 31.90
CA GLY A 184 8.69 -5.76 32.87
C GLY A 184 9.94 -6.49 32.39
N GLU A 185 10.38 -7.46 33.19
CA GLU A 185 11.52 -8.32 32.87
C GLU A 185 11.14 -9.42 31.85
N PRO A 186 12.11 -9.95 31.09
CA PRO A 186 11.86 -11.10 30.24
C PRO A 186 11.35 -12.29 31.05
N LEU A 187 10.27 -12.92 30.57
CA LEU A 187 9.75 -14.15 31.14
C LEU A 187 10.71 -15.28 30.77
N THR A 188 11.37 -15.85 31.78
CA THR A 188 12.42 -16.86 31.64
C THR A 188 11.92 -18.22 32.10
N GLY A 189 12.30 -19.28 31.38
CA GLY A 189 11.98 -20.66 31.77
C GLY A 189 12.03 -21.67 30.63
N HIS A 190 11.91 -21.24 29.38
CA HIS A 190 12.11 -22.16 28.26
C HIS A 190 13.59 -22.53 28.10
N ASN A 191 13.87 -23.81 28.00
CA ASN A 191 15.20 -24.34 27.68
C ASN A 191 15.43 -24.35 26.16
N GLY A 192 15.68 -23.18 25.59
CA GLY A 192 15.79 -22.95 24.15
C GLY A 192 14.57 -22.22 23.58
N SER A 193 14.40 -22.21 22.25
CA SER A 193 13.48 -21.28 21.59
C SER A 193 12.02 -21.39 22.06
N ALA A 194 11.40 -20.26 22.41
CA ALA A 194 9.94 -20.13 22.50
C ALA A 194 9.37 -19.96 21.08
N ARG A 195 8.73 -21.00 20.53
CA ARG A 195 8.31 -21.07 19.12
C ARG A 195 6.85 -20.73 18.86
N ALA A 196 6.03 -20.72 19.89
CA ALA A 196 4.63 -20.34 19.80
C ALA A 196 4.30 -19.41 20.96
N VAL A 197 3.51 -18.39 20.68
CA VAL A 197 2.97 -17.46 21.68
C VAL A 197 1.51 -17.21 21.33
N ALA A 198 0.64 -17.33 22.33
CA ALA A 198 -0.76 -16.96 22.26
C ALA A 198 -1.14 -16.13 23.48
N THR A 199 -2.07 -15.20 23.31
CA THR A 199 -2.62 -14.35 24.36
C THR A 199 -4.09 -14.68 24.56
N VAL A 200 -4.53 -14.77 25.81
CA VAL A 200 -5.93 -15.05 26.17
C VAL A 200 -6.32 -14.25 27.40
N VAL A 201 -7.58 -13.81 27.47
CA VAL A 201 -8.15 -13.24 28.69
C VAL A 201 -8.88 -14.34 29.44
N LEU A 202 -8.38 -14.70 30.62
CA LEU A 202 -8.96 -15.71 31.50
C LEU A 202 -9.48 -15.01 32.77
N ASN A 203 -10.79 -15.07 33.01
CA ASN A 203 -11.44 -14.45 34.17
C ASN A 203 -11.08 -12.96 34.35
N GLY A 204 -11.02 -12.21 33.25
CA GLY A 204 -10.67 -10.79 33.23
C GLY A 204 -9.18 -10.49 33.37
N ARG A 205 -8.30 -11.50 33.43
CA ARG A 205 -6.84 -11.32 33.47
C ARG A 205 -6.21 -11.78 32.17
N MET A 206 -5.20 -11.04 31.73
CA MET A 206 -4.42 -11.45 30.56
C MET A 206 -3.42 -12.54 30.93
N VAL A 207 -3.43 -13.60 30.14
CA VAL A 207 -2.52 -14.72 30.26
C VAL A 207 -1.81 -14.92 28.92
N VAL A 208 -0.51 -15.22 28.99
CA VAL A 208 0.29 -15.63 27.85
C VAL A 208 0.51 -17.13 27.92
N VAL A 209 0.27 -17.83 26.81
CA VAL A 209 0.61 -19.25 26.66
C VAL A 209 1.73 -19.36 25.66
N THR A 210 2.82 -20.03 26.03
CA THR A 210 4.00 -20.19 25.17
C THR A 210 4.38 -21.64 24.99
N GLY A 211 4.75 -22.00 23.76
CA GLY A 211 5.22 -23.33 23.40
C GLY A 211 6.71 -23.33 23.12
N GLY A 212 7.44 -24.19 23.82
CA GLY A 212 8.85 -24.45 23.59
C GLY A 212 9.11 -25.22 22.31
N GLY A 213 10.28 -25.00 21.71
CA GLY A 213 10.76 -25.78 20.58
C GLY A 213 11.16 -27.20 20.99
N VAL A 214 11.74 -27.95 20.05
CA VAL A 214 12.08 -29.38 20.22
C VAL A 214 12.94 -29.67 21.46
N VAL A 215 13.85 -28.75 21.83
CA VAL A 215 14.74 -28.91 23.00
C VAL A 215 14.01 -28.69 24.32
N ASP A 216 13.06 -27.76 24.35
CA ASP A 216 12.32 -27.44 25.57
C ASP A 216 11.12 -28.36 25.76
N GLY A 217 10.32 -28.57 24.71
CA GLY A 217 9.17 -29.48 24.70
C GLY A 217 8.05 -29.11 25.67
N THR A 218 8.09 -27.94 26.31
CA THR A 218 7.10 -27.54 27.32
C THR A 218 6.09 -26.54 26.77
N VAL A 219 4.91 -26.51 27.41
CA VAL A 219 3.97 -25.39 27.32
C VAL A 219 3.99 -24.67 28.66
N ARG A 220 4.09 -23.35 28.63
CA ARG A 220 4.10 -22.49 29.82
C ARG A 220 2.97 -21.48 29.76
N VAL A 221 2.48 -21.12 30.94
CA VAL A 221 1.36 -20.20 31.13
C VAL A 221 1.85 -19.10 32.07
N TRP A 222 1.71 -17.84 31.67
CA TRP A 222 2.22 -16.67 32.38
C TRP A 222 1.07 -15.72 32.68
N ASP A 223 0.89 -15.36 33.95
CA ASP A 223 -0.02 -14.29 34.35
C ASP A 223 0.72 -12.95 34.25
N LEU A 224 0.24 -12.04 33.41
CA LEU A 224 0.89 -10.74 33.21
C LEU A 224 0.59 -9.74 34.33
N ALA A 225 -0.38 -10.03 35.20
CA ALA A 225 -0.72 -9.16 36.31
C ALA A 225 0.21 -9.31 37.53
N SER A 226 0.97 -10.41 37.63
CA SER A 226 1.80 -10.71 38.80
C SER A 226 3.31 -10.59 38.60
N GLY A 227 3.77 -10.44 37.35
CA GLY A 227 5.21 -10.46 37.03
C GLY A 227 5.78 -11.87 37.02
#